data_AF-A0A963L455-F1
#
_entry.id   AF-A0A963L455-F1
#
_cell.length_a   1.000
_cell.length_b   1.000
_cell.length_c   1.000
_cell.angle_alpha   90.00
_cell.angle_beta   90.00
_cell.angle_gamma   90.00
#
_symmetry.space_group_name_H-M   'P 1'
#
loop_
_entity.id
_entity.type
_entity.pdbx_description
1 polymer ?
#
loop_
_entity_poly.entity_id
_entity_poly.type
_entity_poly.pdbx_seq_one_letter_code
_entity_poly.pdbx_strand_id
1 'polypeptide(L)'
;MLVYLSVFLVMVFAGLFARKRVEQDISLGLFGVFLLLFMGTRYHTGCDYRAYESRFLYLYKDTDYLSYVTQEEPGFHWLNLLVHDLGLGFMWVNLFASLIFVLCLIRFVRISPSPVLLLAIMFPIVILQLGMSGLRQALAVAFLLQAMISFVNVRRLHAALWILVAAQFHQSAYIFLPLAFMAGRKFSWPMVVASLAVLGPAAVFLLGERADVYSDRYVEQIYGENSSGGALLRYALAVLPCILFELQIKRVRRLLPKLYPLLRVVSLMTFALAPIGLLSTVALHRMTFYVLPADLLIFVCTVMTLPRPQALSRQLLVLPAGALLVYLLGWFTLSRHSAICYVPYDSFLF
;
A
#
# COMPACT_ATOMS: atom_id res chain seq x y z
N MET A 1 -14.61 13.41 10.30
CA MET A 1 -13.57 14.14 9.54
C MET A 1 -12.46 14.70 10.45
N LEU A 2 -12.79 15.52 11.47
CA LEU A 2 -11.79 16.20 12.30
C LEU A 2 -10.73 15.26 12.90
N VAL A 3 -11.14 14.11 13.45
CA VAL A 3 -10.22 13.09 14.00
C VAL A 3 -9.09 12.73 13.01
N TYR A 4 -9.44 12.41 11.76
CA TYR A 4 -8.46 12.03 10.75
C TYR A 4 -7.54 13.18 10.33
N LEU A 5 -8.09 14.40 10.22
CA LEU A 5 -7.29 15.59 9.92
C LEU A 5 -6.30 15.89 11.05
N SER A 6 -6.74 15.79 12.31
CA SER A 6 -5.87 15.97 13.48
C SER A 6 -4.74 14.94 13.49
N VAL A 7 -5.04 13.66 13.27
CA VAL A 7 -4.02 12.59 13.18
C VAL A 7 -3.00 12.93 12.08
N PHE A 8 -3.47 13.24 10.87
CA PHE A 8 -2.59 13.58 9.76
C PHE A 8 -1.70 14.78 10.06
N LEU A 9 -2.26 15.88 10.59
CA LEU A 9 -1.53 17.10 10.89
C LEU A 9 -0.49 16.89 11.99
N VAL A 10 -0.81 16.12 13.04
CA VAL A 10 0.15 15.78 14.11
C VAL A 10 1.29 14.94 13.56
N MET A 11 1.01 13.94 12.72
CA MET A 11 2.05 13.12 12.08
C MET A 11 2.93 13.94 11.14
N VAL A 12 2.34 14.86 10.36
CA VAL A 12 3.08 15.76 9.46
C VAL A 12 3.97 16.70 10.27
N PHE A 13 3.44 17.31 11.34
CA PHE A 13 4.21 18.17 12.22
C PHE A 13 5.43 17.43 12.77
N ALA A 14 5.22 16.26 13.38
CA ALA A 14 6.32 15.42 13.85
C ALA A 14 7.30 15.06 12.72
N GLY A 15 6.80 14.75 11.51
CA GLY A 15 7.61 14.42 10.35
C GLY A 15 8.50 15.56 9.83
N LEU A 16 8.05 16.81 9.93
CA LEU A 16 8.82 17.98 9.53
C LEU A 16 9.87 18.37 10.57
N PHE A 17 9.56 18.19 11.86
CA PHE A 17 10.40 18.65 12.96
C PHE A 17 11.35 17.59 13.53
N ALA A 18 11.04 16.29 13.46
CA ALA A 18 11.92 15.23 13.96
C ALA A 18 13.21 15.15 13.13
N ARG A 19 14.33 15.62 13.69
CA ARG A 19 15.63 15.71 12.98
C ARG A 19 16.57 14.60 13.39
N LYS A 20 16.63 14.29 14.68
CA LYS A 20 17.56 13.28 15.19
C LYS A 20 16.97 11.89 14.99
N ARG A 21 17.85 10.90 14.79
CA ARG A 21 17.42 9.50 14.66
C ARG A 21 16.58 9.03 15.86
N VAL A 22 16.97 9.43 17.07
CA VAL A 22 16.24 9.08 18.30
C VAL A 22 14.82 9.68 18.29
N GLU A 23 14.66 10.96 17.90
CA GLU A 23 13.34 11.60 17.78
C GLU A 23 12.46 10.89 16.75
N GLN A 24 13.06 10.48 15.63
CA GLN A 24 12.37 9.74 14.58
C GLN A 24 11.94 8.35 15.07
N ASP A 25 12.82 7.60 15.73
CA ASP A 25 12.52 6.26 16.24
C ASP A 25 11.44 6.30 17.33
N ILE A 26 11.48 7.27 18.24
CA ILE A 26 10.42 7.51 19.23
C ILE A 26 9.11 7.84 18.53
N SER A 27 9.11 8.76 17.57
CA SER A 27 7.90 9.15 16.83
C SER A 27 7.29 7.96 16.08
N LEU A 28 8.12 7.14 15.43
CA LEU A 28 7.66 5.92 14.75
C LEU A 28 7.09 4.90 15.72
N GLY A 29 7.68 4.76 16.93
CA GLY A 29 7.15 3.88 17.97
C GLY A 29 5.78 4.34 18.46
N LEU A 30 5.67 5.62 18.81
CA LEU A 30 4.41 6.23 19.28
C LEU A 30 3.32 6.16 18.21
N PHE A 31 3.61 6.58 16.98
CA PHE A 31 2.65 6.47 15.88
C PHE A 31 2.35 5.03 15.51
N GLY A 32 3.31 4.11 15.63
CA GLY A 32 3.07 2.68 15.40
C GLY A 32 2.05 2.11 16.39
N VAL A 33 2.22 2.37 17.69
CA VAL A 33 1.26 1.95 18.72
C VAL A 33 -0.08 2.63 18.52
N PHE A 34 -0.09 3.95 18.26
CA PHE A 34 -1.31 4.69 17.99
C PHE A 34 -2.07 4.13 16.78
N LEU A 35 -1.39 3.92 15.64
CA LEU A 35 -2.02 3.40 14.42
C LEU A 35 -2.52 1.96 14.61
N LEU A 36 -1.81 1.14 15.37
CA LEU A 36 -2.28 -0.20 15.71
C LEU A 36 -3.63 -0.14 16.45
N LEU A 37 -3.75 0.71 17.47
CA LEU A 37 -5.00 0.86 18.21
C LEU A 37 -6.08 1.52 17.35
N PHE A 38 -5.75 2.62 16.66
CA PHE A 38 -6.65 3.37 15.80
C PHE A 38 -7.24 2.54 14.65
N MET A 39 -6.45 1.68 14.01
CA MET A 39 -6.92 0.81 12.94
C MET A 39 -7.54 -0.48 13.48
N GLY A 40 -6.91 -1.07 14.50
CA GLY A 40 -7.24 -2.39 15.00
C GLY A 40 -8.52 -2.44 15.82
N THR A 41 -8.82 -1.35 16.53
CA THR A 41 -10.00 -1.27 17.41
C THR A 41 -11.14 -0.45 16.82
N ARG A 42 -11.02 -0.06 15.54
CA ARG A 42 -12.10 0.63 14.83
C ARG A 42 -13.39 -0.20 14.86
N TYR A 43 -14.52 0.47 15.03
CA TYR A 43 -15.85 -0.13 14.93
C TYR A 43 -16.57 0.43 13.71
N HIS A 44 -17.07 -0.45 12.85
CA HIS A 44 -17.87 -0.12 11.66
C HIS A 44 -17.28 0.94 10.69
N THR A 45 -15.99 1.28 10.85
CA THR A 45 -15.31 2.34 10.10
C THR A 45 -14.53 1.73 8.95
N GLY A 46 -14.82 2.10 7.71
CA GLY A 46 -14.20 1.60 6.48
C GLY A 46 -15.20 0.83 5.62
N CYS A 47 -15.18 1.06 4.29
CA CYS A 47 -16.29 0.64 3.43
C CYS A 47 -16.49 -0.87 3.36
N ASP A 48 -15.43 -1.65 3.54
CA ASP A 48 -15.51 -3.12 3.51
C ASP A 48 -15.69 -3.74 4.90
N TYR A 49 -15.78 -2.94 5.99
CA TYR A 49 -15.84 -3.47 7.36
C TYR A 49 -16.90 -4.55 7.50
N ARG A 50 -18.16 -4.24 7.14
CA ARG A 50 -19.30 -5.16 7.29
C ARG A 50 -19.17 -6.40 6.41
N ALA A 51 -18.56 -6.28 5.24
CA ALA A 51 -18.32 -7.41 4.36
C ALA A 51 -17.31 -8.40 4.98
N TYR A 52 -16.24 -7.89 5.61
CA TYR A 52 -15.29 -8.74 6.31
C TYR A 52 -15.86 -9.32 7.60
N GLU A 53 -16.63 -8.55 8.35
CA GLU A 53 -17.31 -9.02 9.55
C GLU A 53 -18.30 -10.15 9.21
N SER A 54 -19.12 -9.98 8.17
CA SER A 54 -20.02 -11.03 7.69
C SER A 54 -19.27 -12.30 7.30
N ARG A 55 -18.16 -12.17 6.57
CA ARG A 55 -17.31 -13.33 6.21
C ARG A 55 -16.73 -14.05 7.43
N PHE A 56 -16.41 -13.31 8.49
CA PHE A 56 -15.92 -13.88 9.74
C PHE A 56 -17.03 -14.59 10.54
N LEU A 57 -18.22 -13.97 10.63
CA LEU A 57 -19.36 -14.55 11.36
C LEU A 57 -19.92 -15.80 10.70
N TYR A 58 -19.91 -15.86 9.36
CA TYR A 58 -20.34 -17.02 8.58
C TYR A 58 -19.16 -17.86 8.08
N LEU A 59 -18.02 -17.82 8.79
CA LEU A 59 -16.83 -18.58 8.42
C LEU A 59 -17.15 -20.08 8.47
N TYR A 60 -17.14 -20.72 7.31
CA TYR A 60 -17.32 -22.17 7.22
C TYR A 60 -16.07 -22.88 7.74
N LYS A 61 -16.27 -23.80 8.68
CA LYS A 61 -15.22 -24.71 9.18
C LYS A 61 -15.38 -26.07 8.51
N ASP A 62 -14.47 -26.35 7.60
CA ASP A 62 -14.17 -27.70 7.15
C ASP A 62 -13.39 -28.47 8.23
N THR A 63 -13.64 -29.77 8.32
CA THR A 63 -12.93 -30.69 9.22
C THR A 63 -11.51 -31.00 8.74
N ASP A 64 -11.25 -30.88 7.43
CA ASP A 64 -9.90 -31.06 6.87
C ASP A 64 -9.18 -29.71 6.73
N TYR A 65 -8.20 -29.45 7.59
CA TYR A 65 -7.41 -28.22 7.52
C TYR A 65 -6.58 -28.09 6.23
N LEU A 66 -6.31 -29.21 5.54
CA LEU A 66 -5.57 -29.20 4.29
C LEU A 66 -6.42 -28.62 3.14
N SER A 67 -7.75 -28.68 3.24
CA SER A 67 -8.65 -28.10 2.25
C SER A 67 -8.55 -26.58 2.19
N TYR A 68 -8.07 -25.92 3.26
CA TYR A 68 -7.86 -24.47 3.28
C TYR A 68 -6.65 -24.00 2.47
N VAL A 69 -5.70 -24.89 2.15
CA VAL A 69 -4.53 -24.53 1.33
C VAL A 69 -4.94 -24.27 -0.12
N THR A 70 -6.03 -24.89 -0.58
CA THR A 70 -6.56 -24.71 -1.94
C THR A 70 -7.61 -23.59 -2.03
N GLN A 71 -8.03 -23.03 -0.90
CA GLN A 71 -8.98 -21.91 -0.84
C GLN A 71 -8.39 -20.60 -1.38
N GLU A 72 -9.27 -19.66 -1.73
CA GLU A 72 -8.87 -18.32 -2.14
C GLU A 72 -8.17 -17.57 -1.00
N GLU A 73 -6.95 -17.11 -1.25
CA GLU A 73 -6.16 -16.26 -0.34
C GLU A 73 -6.04 -16.89 1.06
N PRO A 74 -5.37 -18.06 1.16
CA PRO A 74 -5.36 -18.87 2.37
C PRO A 74 -4.81 -18.11 3.57
N GLY A 75 -3.85 -17.21 3.39
CA GLY A 75 -3.30 -16.41 4.47
C GLY A 75 -4.36 -15.58 5.21
N PHE A 76 -5.35 -15.02 4.50
CA PHE A 76 -6.44 -14.29 5.14
C PHE A 76 -7.44 -15.23 5.81
N HIS A 77 -7.72 -16.38 5.19
CA HIS A 77 -8.61 -17.38 5.79
C HIS A 77 -8.04 -17.92 7.12
N TRP A 78 -6.76 -18.28 7.15
CA TRP A 78 -6.06 -18.74 8.34
C TRP A 78 -6.06 -17.69 9.47
N LEU A 79 -5.95 -16.41 9.14
CA LEU A 79 -6.08 -15.33 10.13
C LEU A 79 -7.47 -15.31 10.78
N ASN A 80 -8.53 -15.51 10.00
CA ASN A 80 -9.90 -15.57 10.52
C ASN A 80 -10.10 -16.85 11.37
N LEU A 81 -9.62 -18.00 10.90
CA LEU A 81 -9.67 -19.26 11.66
C LEU A 81 -8.97 -19.13 13.01
N LEU A 82 -7.77 -18.54 13.05
CA LEU A 82 -7.02 -18.32 14.29
C LEU A 82 -7.86 -17.54 15.31
N VAL A 83 -8.46 -16.42 14.89
CA VAL A 83 -9.30 -15.59 15.78
C VAL A 83 -10.55 -16.33 16.23
N HIS A 84 -11.19 -17.04 15.31
CA HIS A 84 -12.39 -17.82 15.61
C HIS A 84 -12.08 -18.99 16.58
N ASP A 85 -10.94 -19.68 16.41
CA ASP A 85 -10.53 -20.81 17.26
C ASP A 85 -10.17 -20.35 18.68
N LEU A 86 -9.70 -19.11 18.83
CA LEU A 86 -9.50 -18.47 20.13
C LEU A 86 -10.82 -18.00 20.79
N GLY A 87 -11.97 -18.16 20.14
CA GLY A 87 -13.27 -17.68 20.64
C GLY A 87 -13.41 -16.16 20.68
N LEU A 88 -12.60 -15.45 19.88
CA LEU A 88 -12.55 -13.99 19.85
C LEU A 88 -13.46 -13.40 18.76
N GLY A 89 -13.94 -12.17 18.96
CA GLY A 89 -14.76 -11.45 17.97
C GLY A 89 -13.96 -10.81 16.83
N PHE A 90 -14.66 -10.34 15.80
CA PHE A 90 -14.07 -9.78 14.56
C PHE A 90 -13.10 -8.60 14.80
N MET A 91 -13.27 -7.82 15.88
CA MET A 91 -12.30 -6.78 16.27
C MET A 91 -10.87 -7.30 16.33
N TRP A 92 -10.66 -8.54 16.78
CA TRP A 92 -9.33 -9.14 16.89
C TRP A 92 -8.72 -9.48 15.53
N VAL A 93 -9.54 -9.80 14.51
CA VAL A 93 -9.07 -9.88 13.11
C VAL A 93 -8.51 -8.53 12.67
N ASN A 94 -9.24 -7.44 12.95
CA ASN A 94 -8.77 -6.09 12.64
C ASN A 94 -7.47 -5.75 13.38
N LEU A 95 -7.37 -6.11 14.67
CA LEU A 95 -6.18 -5.84 15.48
C LEU A 95 -4.95 -6.60 14.96
N PHE A 96 -5.06 -7.91 14.70
CA PHE A 96 -3.95 -8.68 14.17
C PHE A 96 -3.56 -8.28 12.74
N ALA A 97 -4.54 -8.00 11.87
CA ALA A 97 -4.26 -7.48 10.54
C ALA A 97 -3.55 -6.11 10.61
N SER A 98 -4.01 -5.22 11.49
CA SER A 98 -3.39 -3.92 11.71
C SER A 98 -1.98 -4.03 12.29
N LEU A 99 -1.74 -5.01 13.17
CA LEU A 99 -0.40 -5.29 13.71
C LEU A 99 0.57 -5.67 12.59
N ILE A 100 0.20 -6.62 11.74
CA ILE A 100 1.02 -7.02 10.59
C ILE A 100 1.27 -5.82 9.68
N PHE A 101 0.20 -5.11 9.32
CA PHE A 101 0.26 -3.96 8.42
C PHE A 101 1.19 -2.86 8.95
N VAL A 102 0.99 -2.44 10.20
CA VAL A 102 1.78 -1.36 10.83
C VAL A 102 3.23 -1.77 11.02
N LEU A 103 3.53 -2.99 11.46
CA LEU A 103 4.92 -3.46 11.60
C LEU A 103 5.65 -3.44 10.26
N CYS A 104 5.00 -3.90 9.20
CA CYS A 104 5.54 -3.86 7.86
C CYS A 104 5.76 -2.43 7.36
N LEU A 105 4.78 -1.56 7.58
CA LEU A 105 4.83 -0.15 7.20
C LEU A 105 5.97 0.59 7.92
N ILE A 106 6.09 0.42 9.24
CA ILE A 106 7.16 1.02 10.06
C ILE A 106 8.55 0.53 9.63
N ARG A 107 8.69 -0.74 9.25
CA ARG A 107 9.96 -1.24 8.67
C ARG A 107 10.27 -0.58 7.32
N PHE A 108 9.26 -0.41 6.46
CA PHE A 108 9.44 0.19 5.14
C PHE A 108 9.81 1.66 5.22
N VAL A 109 9.10 2.47 6.00
CA VAL A 109 9.34 3.91 6.03
C VAL A 109 10.75 4.28 6.47
N ARG A 110 11.43 3.41 7.25
CA ARG A 110 12.83 3.57 7.66
C ARG A 110 13.84 3.53 6.52
N ILE A 111 13.47 3.06 5.32
CA ILE A 111 14.36 3.19 4.15
C ILE A 111 14.38 4.61 3.59
N SER A 112 13.41 5.45 3.97
CA SER A 112 13.32 6.85 3.56
C SER A 112 14.30 7.73 4.32
N PRO A 113 14.86 8.77 3.69
CA PRO A 113 15.61 9.81 4.40
C PRO A 113 14.75 10.64 5.36
N SER A 114 13.42 10.60 5.25
CA SER A 114 12.48 11.25 6.17
C SER A 114 11.36 10.28 6.58
N PRO A 115 11.63 9.34 7.51
CA PRO A 115 10.75 8.20 7.76
C PRO A 115 9.42 8.58 8.41
N VAL A 116 9.44 9.49 9.38
CA VAL A 116 8.21 9.95 10.07
C VAL A 116 7.29 10.69 9.10
N LEU A 117 7.85 11.53 8.24
CA LEU A 117 7.08 12.21 7.20
C LEU A 117 6.51 11.23 6.18
N LEU A 118 7.29 10.24 5.74
CA LEU A 118 6.80 9.24 4.80
C LEU A 118 5.61 8.47 5.39
N LEU A 119 5.68 8.09 6.68
CA LEU A 119 4.57 7.51 7.41
C LEU A 119 3.34 8.44 7.42
N ALA A 120 3.56 9.74 7.67
CA ALA A 120 2.49 10.74 7.69
C ALA A 120 1.78 10.87 6.33
N ILE A 121 2.52 10.99 5.22
CA ILE A 121 1.92 11.14 3.89
C ILE A 121 1.30 9.83 3.35
N MET A 122 1.65 8.68 3.93
CA MET A 122 0.96 7.42 3.69
C MET A 122 -0.42 7.38 4.36
N PHE A 123 -0.68 8.22 5.37
CA PHE A 123 -1.91 8.17 6.16
C PHE A 123 -3.19 8.31 5.30
N PRO A 124 -3.34 9.32 4.43
CA PRO A 124 -4.61 9.58 3.74
C PRO A 124 -5.10 8.46 2.82
N ILE A 125 -4.19 7.68 2.22
CA ILE A 125 -4.54 6.69 1.20
C ILE A 125 -4.12 5.28 1.64
N VAL A 126 -2.84 5.08 1.97
CA VAL A 126 -2.30 3.75 2.27
C VAL A 126 -2.82 3.23 3.61
N ILE A 127 -2.82 4.07 4.65
CA ILE A 127 -3.32 3.66 5.98
C ILE A 127 -4.84 3.74 6.02
N LEU A 128 -5.42 4.89 5.67
CA LEU A 128 -6.85 5.14 5.84
C LEU A 128 -7.69 4.37 4.82
N GLN A 129 -7.50 4.64 3.52
CA GLN A 129 -8.40 4.11 2.50
C GLN A 129 -8.14 2.64 2.14
N LEU A 130 -6.88 2.22 2.15
CA LEU A 130 -6.50 0.83 1.94
C LEU A 130 -6.51 0.06 3.26
N GLY A 131 -5.70 0.48 4.24
CA GLY A 131 -5.50 -0.24 5.50
C GLY A 131 -6.76 -0.43 6.35
N MET A 132 -7.72 0.50 6.30
CA MET A 132 -8.99 0.39 7.03
C MET A 132 -10.18 -0.05 6.18
N SER A 133 -10.00 -0.35 4.88
CA SER A 133 -11.07 -0.92 4.04
C SER A 133 -10.65 -2.27 3.51
N GLY A 134 -9.79 -2.30 2.49
CA GLY A 134 -9.40 -3.51 1.78
C GLY A 134 -8.37 -4.36 2.53
N LEU A 135 -8.72 -4.91 3.70
CA LEU A 135 -7.85 -5.69 4.60
C LEU A 135 -6.95 -6.71 3.87
N ARG A 136 -7.52 -7.53 2.99
CA ARG A 136 -6.77 -8.54 2.20
C ARG A 136 -5.67 -7.89 1.35
N GLN A 137 -6.04 -6.88 0.58
CA GLN A 137 -5.11 -6.13 -0.26
C GLN A 137 -4.10 -5.34 0.58
N ALA A 138 -4.52 -4.78 1.72
CA ALA A 138 -3.65 -4.05 2.64
C ALA A 138 -2.54 -4.96 3.18
N LEU A 139 -2.87 -6.18 3.62
CA LEU A 139 -1.89 -7.17 4.07
C LEU A 139 -0.95 -7.60 2.95
N ALA A 140 -1.46 -7.81 1.74
CA ALA A 140 -0.61 -8.09 0.58
C ALA A 140 0.36 -6.93 0.29
N VAL A 141 -0.11 -5.68 0.34
CA VAL A 141 0.75 -4.49 0.21
C VAL A 141 1.79 -4.46 1.32
N ALA A 142 1.42 -4.72 2.58
CA ALA A 142 2.35 -4.74 3.72
C ALA A 142 3.52 -5.74 3.52
N PHE A 143 3.23 -6.95 3.04
CA PHE A 143 4.28 -7.92 2.71
C PHE A 143 5.07 -7.53 1.46
N LEU A 144 4.42 -6.92 0.45
CA LEU A 144 5.12 -6.36 -0.70
C LEU A 144 6.11 -5.25 -0.29
N LEU A 145 5.81 -4.46 0.73
CA LEU A 145 6.77 -3.50 1.29
C LEU A 145 8.03 -4.21 1.84
N GLN A 146 7.90 -5.40 2.45
CA GLN A 146 9.07 -6.18 2.87
C GLN A 146 9.86 -6.73 1.68
N ALA A 147 9.18 -7.07 0.59
CA ALA A 147 9.84 -7.43 -0.66
C ALA A 147 10.64 -6.25 -1.23
N MET A 148 10.11 -5.03 -1.18
CA MET A 148 10.81 -3.82 -1.60
C MET A 148 12.04 -3.51 -0.71
N ILE A 149 11.95 -3.71 0.61
CA ILE A 149 13.12 -3.61 1.51
C ILE A 149 14.19 -4.64 1.10
N SER A 150 13.78 -5.88 0.82
CA SER A 150 14.67 -6.95 0.37
C SER A 150 15.31 -6.62 -0.98
N PHE A 151 14.55 -6.01 -1.90
CA PHE A 151 15.02 -5.52 -3.19
C PHE A 151 16.13 -4.47 -3.02
N VAL A 152 15.92 -3.47 -2.16
CA VAL A 152 16.91 -2.42 -1.83
C VAL A 152 18.19 -3.01 -1.23
N ASN A 153 18.07 -4.11 -0.50
CA ASN A 153 19.21 -4.83 0.09
C ASN A 153 19.76 -5.94 -0.82
N VAL A 154 19.31 -6.02 -2.08
CA VAL A 154 19.79 -6.98 -3.09
C VAL A 154 19.55 -8.45 -2.70
N ARG A 155 18.55 -8.71 -1.85
CA ARG A 155 18.17 -10.06 -1.39
C ARG A 155 17.05 -10.65 -2.25
N ARG A 156 17.39 -11.13 -3.44
CA ARG A 156 16.42 -11.67 -4.45
C ARG A 156 15.47 -12.73 -3.89
N LEU A 157 16.03 -13.75 -3.24
CA LEU A 157 15.23 -14.85 -2.67
C LEU A 157 14.26 -14.33 -1.62
N HIS A 158 14.69 -13.42 -0.74
CA HIS A 158 13.83 -12.84 0.28
C HIS A 158 12.73 -11.98 -0.35
N ALA A 159 13.05 -11.21 -1.40
CA ALA A 159 12.04 -10.46 -2.14
C ALA A 159 10.98 -11.39 -2.75
N ALA A 160 11.39 -12.50 -3.37
CA ALA A 160 10.47 -13.50 -3.90
C ALA A 160 9.61 -14.13 -2.81
N LEU A 161 10.20 -14.56 -1.70
CA LEU A 161 9.47 -15.14 -0.56
C LEU A 161 8.41 -14.16 -0.01
N TRP A 162 8.76 -12.89 0.18
CA TRP A 162 7.79 -11.89 0.63
C TRP A 162 6.65 -11.66 -0.37
N ILE A 163 6.91 -11.72 -1.67
CA ILE A 163 5.86 -11.62 -2.70
C ILE A 163 4.94 -12.85 -2.67
N LEU A 164 5.50 -14.05 -2.48
CA LEU A 164 4.71 -15.28 -2.35
C LEU A 164 3.82 -15.23 -1.09
N VAL A 165 4.36 -14.73 0.03
CA VAL A 165 3.57 -14.48 1.26
C VAL A 165 2.49 -13.43 1.01
N ALA A 166 2.80 -12.33 0.33
CA ALA A 166 1.80 -11.31 -0.04
C ALA A 166 0.64 -11.91 -0.87
N ALA A 167 0.97 -12.81 -1.80
CA ALA A 167 -0.01 -13.47 -2.64
C ALA A 167 -0.95 -14.41 -1.87
N GLN A 168 -0.56 -14.87 -0.68
CA GLN A 168 -1.45 -15.62 0.21
C GLN A 168 -2.57 -14.76 0.81
N PHE A 169 -2.40 -13.43 0.84
CA PHE A 169 -3.42 -12.50 1.33
C PHE A 169 -4.18 -11.81 0.21
N HIS A 170 -3.57 -11.66 -0.97
CA HIS A 170 -4.25 -11.15 -2.16
C HIS A 170 -3.58 -11.66 -3.44
N GLN A 171 -4.30 -12.44 -4.24
CA GLN A 171 -3.70 -13.17 -5.38
C GLN A 171 -3.02 -12.26 -6.41
N SER A 172 -3.56 -11.07 -6.64
CA SER A 172 -2.96 -10.12 -7.59
C SER A 172 -1.54 -9.69 -7.23
N ALA A 173 -1.04 -9.96 -6.02
CA ALA A 173 0.37 -9.70 -5.66
C ALA A 173 1.37 -10.55 -6.47
N TYR A 174 0.96 -11.66 -7.08
CA TYR A 174 1.83 -12.47 -7.96
C TYR A 174 2.42 -11.67 -9.13
N ILE A 175 1.74 -10.63 -9.61
CA ILE A 175 2.23 -9.77 -10.69
C ILE A 175 3.54 -9.04 -10.34
N PHE A 176 3.87 -8.95 -9.05
CA PHE A 176 5.11 -8.33 -8.57
C PHE A 176 6.30 -9.30 -8.50
N LEU A 177 6.12 -10.61 -8.76
CA LEU A 177 7.22 -11.58 -8.76
C LEU A 177 8.41 -11.21 -9.70
N PRO A 178 8.21 -10.57 -10.88
CA PRO A 178 9.30 -10.02 -11.69
C PRO A 178 10.26 -9.12 -10.90
N LEU A 179 9.73 -8.34 -9.95
CA LEU A 179 10.50 -7.38 -9.15
C LEU A 179 11.65 -8.08 -8.41
N ALA A 180 11.44 -9.31 -7.91
CA ALA A 180 12.47 -10.06 -7.18
C ALA A 180 13.69 -10.37 -8.04
N PHE A 181 13.49 -10.72 -9.32
CA PHE A 181 14.58 -11.05 -10.26
C PHE A 181 15.41 -9.82 -10.64
N MET A 182 14.80 -8.64 -10.63
CA MET A 182 15.46 -7.38 -10.96
C MET A 182 16.39 -6.89 -9.85
N ALA A 183 16.29 -7.41 -8.61
CA ALA A 183 17.08 -6.92 -7.49
C ALA A 183 18.59 -7.10 -7.73
N GLY A 184 19.37 -6.01 -7.58
CA GLY A 184 20.81 -6.01 -7.83
C GLY A 184 21.23 -6.20 -9.29
N ARG A 185 20.31 -6.11 -10.25
CA ARG A 185 20.64 -6.08 -11.68
C ARG A 185 20.53 -4.65 -12.21
N LYS A 186 21.30 -4.33 -13.25
CA LYS A 186 21.07 -3.10 -14.01
C LYS A 186 19.71 -3.22 -14.70
N PHE A 187 18.94 -2.13 -14.70
CA PHE A 187 17.67 -2.09 -15.42
C PHE A 187 17.92 -2.38 -16.91
N SER A 188 17.11 -3.26 -17.49
CA SER A 188 17.19 -3.67 -18.89
C SER A 188 15.78 -3.93 -19.40
N TRP A 189 15.39 -3.23 -20.47
CA TRP A 189 14.09 -3.42 -21.13
C TRP A 189 13.84 -4.87 -21.57
N PRO A 190 14.81 -5.56 -22.20
CA PRO A 190 14.69 -6.99 -22.48
C PRO A 190 14.36 -7.86 -21.25
N MET A 191 14.93 -7.54 -20.09
CA MET A 191 14.65 -8.30 -18.86
C MET A 191 13.22 -8.06 -18.36
N VAL A 192 12.71 -6.82 -18.48
CA VAL A 192 11.32 -6.51 -18.13
C VAL A 192 10.37 -7.26 -19.07
N VAL A 193 10.62 -7.20 -20.37
CA VAL A 193 9.80 -7.91 -21.38
C VAL A 193 9.84 -9.42 -21.17
N ALA A 194 11.02 -10.01 -20.95
CA ALA A 194 11.15 -11.44 -20.67
C ALA A 194 10.45 -11.85 -19.37
N SER A 195 10.53 -11.01 -18.33
CA SER A 195 9.83 -11.28 -17.07
C SER A 195 8.32 -11.23 -17.24
N LEU A 196 7.80 -10.26 -18.01
CA LEU A 196 6.37 -10.17 -18.33
C LEU A 196 5.90 -11.32 -19.22
N ALA A 197 6.71 -11.72 -20.22
CA ALA A 197 6.39 -12.82 -21.12
C ALA A 197 6.34 -14.18 -20.41
N VAL A 198 7.14 -14.39 -19.36
CA VAL A 198 7.14 -15.63 -18.57
C VAL A 198 6.11 -15.57 -17.44
N LEU A 199 6.07 -14.46 -16.70
CA LEU A 199 5.28 -14.35 -15.48
C LEU A 199 3.84 -13.91 -15.75
N GLY A 200 3.56 -13.28 -16.90
CA GLY A 200 2.20 -12.95 -17.34
C GLY A 200 1.35 -14.21 -17.56
N PRO A 201 1.75 -15.13 -18.45
CA PRO A 201 1.06 -16.41 -18.63
C PRO A 201 1.03 -17.27 -17.36
N ALA A 202 2.11 -17.28 -16.57
CA ALA A 202 2.11 -17.98 -15.28
C ALA A 202 1.10 -17.37 -14.29
N ALA A 203 0.96 -16.03 -14.25
CA ALA A 203 -0.04 -15.37 -13.42
C ALA A 203 -1.46 -15.69 -13.91
N VAL A 204 -1.72 -15.67 -15.22
CA VAL A 204 -3.03 -16.05 -15.79
C VAL A 204 -3.34 -17.52 -15.48
N PHE A 205 -2.37 -18.42 -15.65
CA PHE A 205 -2.51 -19.84 -15.32
C PHE A 205 -2.78 -20.05 -13.81
N LEU A 206 -2.09 -19.33 -12.93
CA LEU A 206 -2.33 -19.38 -11.48
C LEU A 206 -3.69 -18.78 -11.08
N LEU A 207 -4.22 -17.85 -11.88
CA LEU A 207 -5.56 -17.30 -11.71
C LEU A 207 -6.64 -18.29 -12.21
N GLY A 208 -6.35 -19.12 -13.22
CA GLY A 208 -7.28 -20.13 -13.74
C GLY A 208 -8.61 -19.52 -14.21
N GLU A 209 -9.72 -20.18 -13.91
CA GLU A 209 -11.10 -19.70 -14.18
C GLU A 209 -11.41 -18.34 -13.54
N ARG A 210 -10.61 -17.89 -12.56
CA ARG A 210 -10.79 -16.60 -11.91
C ARG A 210 -10.40 -15.44 -12.81
N ALA A 211 -9.50 -15.66 -13.78
CA ALA A 211 -9.13 -14.63 -14.75
C ALA A 211 -10.38 -14.11 -15.48
N ASP A 212 -11.30 -15.02 -15.82
CA ASP A 212 -12.58 -14.69 -16.46
C ASP A 212 -13.47 -13.89 -15.50
N VAL A 213 -13.60 -14.31 -14.23
CA VAL A 213 -14.33 -13.53 -13.21
C VAL A 213 -13.76 -12.11 -13.02
N TYR A 214 -12.43 -11.95 -13.07
CA TYR A 214 -11.79 -10.63 -13.02
C TYR A 214 -12.07 -9.82 -14.30
N SER A 215 -12.07 -10.46 -15.48
CA SER A 215 -12.44 -9.85 -16.75
C SER A 215 -13.88 -9.35 -16.70
N ASP A 216 -14.82 -10.24 -16.39
CA ASP A 216 -16.25 -10.01 -16.23
C ASP A 216 -16.54 -8.85 -15.29
N ARG A 217 -15.84 -8.80 -14.15
CA ARG A 217 -16.08 -7.79 -13.13
C ARG A 217 -15.49 -6.43 -13.44
N TYR A 218 -14.31 -6.37 -14.07
CA TYR A 218 -13.52 -5.13 -14.15
C TYR A 218 -13.29 -4.63 -15.57
N VAL A 219 -13.25 -5.50 -16.57
CA VAL A 219 -13.02 -5.16 -17.99
C VAL A 219 -14.35 -5.14 -18.73
N GLU A 220 -15.07 -6.26 -18.74
CA GLU A 220 -16.35 -6.40 -19.45
C GLU A 220 -17.53 -5.81 -18.67
N GLN A 221 -17.39 -5.72 -17.34
CA GLN A 221 -18.37 -5.12 -16.43
C GLN A 221 -19.79 -5.70 -16.58
N ILE A 222 -19.89 -7.01 -16.81
CA ILE A 222 -21.16 -7.71 -17.07
C ILE A 222 -22.14 -7.66 -15.89
N TYR A 223 -21.65 -7.39 -14.67
CA TYR A 223 -22.44 -7.26 -13.45
C TYR A 223 -22.88 -5.81 -13.15
N GLY A 224 -22.72 -4.90 -14.12
CA GLY A 224 -23.05 -3.48 -14.01
C GLY A 224 -21.82 -2.59 -14.02
N GLU A 225 -21.99 -1.34 -14.50
CA GLU A 225 -20.91 -0.36 -14.59
C GLU A 225 -20.27 -0.12 -13.21
N ASN A 226 -19.02 -0.56 -13.08
CA ASN A 226 -18.22 -0.38 -11.88
C ASN A 226 -17.14 0.66 -12.16
N SER A 227 -17.36 1.89 -11.68
CA SER A 227 -16.37 2.97 -11.79
C SER A 227 -15.81 3.37 -10.43
N SER A 228 -14.52 3.71 -10.40
CA SER A 228 -13.88 4.30 -9.21
C SER A 228 -13.60 5.77 -9.48
N GLY A 229 -14.51 6.66 -9.06
CA GLY A 229 -14.44 8.09 -9.35
C GLY A 229 -13.14 8.78 -8.87
N GLY A 230 -12.49 8.24 -7.84
CA GLY A 230 -11.20 8.75 -7.35
C GLY A 230 -9.96 8.06 -7.94
N ALA A 231 -10.10 7.17 -8.92
CA ALA A 231 -8.98 6.40 -9.47
C ALA A 231 -7.93 7.29 -10.13
N LEU A 232 -8.36 8.15 -11.06
CA LEU A 232 -7.49 9.07 -11.80
C LEU A 232 -6.77 10.03 -10.86
N LEU A 233 -7.46 10.51 -9.81
CA LEU A 233 -6.89 11.45 -8.86
C LEU A 233 -5.78 10.80 -8.01
N ARG A 234 -6.00 9.56 -7.54
CA ARG A 234 -4.94 8.80 -6.83
C ARG A 234 -3.79 8.43 -7.75
N TYR A 235 -4.09 8.06 -8.99
CA TYR A 235 -3.05 7.80 -10.00
C TYR A 235 -2.24 9.06 -10.32
N ALA A 236 -2.88 10.23 -10.40
CA ALA A 236 -2.20 11.51 -10.56
C ALA A 236 -1.22 11.79 -9.41
N LEU A 237 -1.64 11.51 -8.16
CA LEU A 237 -0.76 11.61 -6.98
C LEU A 237 0.41 10.63 -6.99
N ALA A 238 0.26 9.47 -7.63
CA ALA A 238 1.32 8.48 -7.80
C ALA A 238 2.30 8.87 -8.94
N VAL A 239 1.77 9.30 -10.10
CA VAL A 239 2.58 9.56 -11.30
C VAL A 239 3.34 10.88 -11.24
N LEU A 240 2.80 11.91 -10.57
CA LEU A 240 3.44 13.22 -10.48
C LEU A 240 4.83 13.16 -9.82
N PRO A 241 5.02 12.50 -8.66
CA PRO A 241 6.35 12.24 -8.09
C PRO A 241 7.31 11.55 -9.06
N CYS A 242 6.81 10.58 -9.84
CA CYS A 242 7.62 9.85 -10.81
C CYS A 242 8.11 10.75 -11.93
N ILE A 243 7.25 11.62 -12.47
CA ILE A 243 7.66 12.64 -13.47
C ILE A 243 8.77 13.53 -12.91
N LEU A 244 8.61 14.05 -11.69
CA LEU A 244 9.62 14.89 -11.06
C LEU A 244 10.94 14.15 -10.82
N PHE A 245 10.86 12.88 -10.43
CA PHE A 245 12.01 12.00 -10.25
C PHE A 245 12.78 11.80 -11.56
N GLU A 246 12.09 11.54 -12.66
CA GLU A 246 12.70 11.33 -13.98
C GLU A 246 13.48 12.55 -14.47
N LEU A 247 12.94 13.75 -14.24
CA LEU A 247 13.64 15.01 -14.53
C LEU A 247 14.95 15.17 -13.73
N GLN A 248 15.08 14.46 -12.61
CA GLN A 248 16.21 14.57 -11.68
C GLN A 248 17.01 13.27 -11.56
N ILE A 249 16.80 12.32 -12.46
CA ILE A 249 17.29 10.94 -12.36
C ILE A 249 18.80 10.84 -12.09
N LYS A 250 19.61 11.68 -12.76
CA LYS A 250 21.07 11.70 -12.60
C LYS A 250 21.48 12.09 -11.18
N ARG A 251 20.77 13.05 -10.57
CA ARG A 251 21.06 13.52 -9.22
C ARG A 251 20.57 12.54 -8.16
N VAL A 252 19.35 12.01 -8.31
CA VAL A 252 18.83 11.00 -7.36
C VAL A 252 19.73 9.78 -7.34
N ARG A 253 20.18 9.29 -8.50
CA ARG A 253 21.14 8.19 -8.60
C ARG A 253 22.45 8.47 -7.85
N ARG A 254 22.95 9.70 -7.90
CA ARG A 254 24.20 10.10 -7.24
C ARG A 254 24.04 10.24 -5.73
N LEU A 255 22.94 10.84 -5.28
CA LEU A 255 22.71 11.16 -3.86
C LEU A 255 22.11 10.00 -3.08
N LEU A 256 21.31 9.14 -3.74
CA LEU A 256 20.60 8.02 -3.14
C LEU A 256 20.88 6.71 -3.92
N PRO A 257 22.15 6.30 -4.10
CA PRO A 257 22.51 5.17 -4.96
C PRO A 257 21.89 3.85 -4.51
N LYS A 258 21.67 3.66 -3.20
CA LYS A 258 21.06 2.46 -2.65
C LYS A 258 19.55 2.35 -2.96
N LEU A 259 18.82 3.47 -2.91
CA LEU A 259 17.37 3.50 -3.17
C LEU A 259 17.06 3.59 -4.67
N TYR A 260 17.94 4.21 -5.45
CA TYR A 260 17.74 4.50 -6.86
C TYR A 260 17.18 3.34 -7.70
N PRO A 261 17.66 2.08 -7.59
CA PRO A 261 17.11 0.97 -8.36
C PRO A 261 15.62 0.73 -8.09
N LEU A 262 15.19 0.82 -6.81
CA LEU A 262 13.79 0.65 -6.43
C LEU A 262 12.95 1.80 -6.99
N LEU A 263 13.38 3.05 -6.76
CA LEU A 263 12.69 4.24 -7.24
C LEU A 263 12.48 4.22 -8.75
N ARG A 264 13.51 3.78 -9.50
CA ARG A 264 13.45 3.67 -10.95
C ARG A 264 12.47 2.60 -11.42
N VAL A 265 12.51 1.40 -10.83
CA VAL A 265 11.61 0.32 -11.24
C VAL A 265 10.16 0.69 -10.92
N VAL A 266 9.89 1.22 -9.73
CA VAL A 266 8.54 1.65 -9.35
C VAL A 266 8.04 2.79 -10.24
N SER A 267 8.86 3.82 -10.51
CA SER A 267 8.52 4.91 -11.43
C SER A 267 8.02 4.38 -12.79
N LEU A 268 8.74 3.39 -13.35
CA LEU A 268 8.37 2.76 -14.61
C LEU A 268 7.11 1.90 -14.49
N MET A 269 6.92 1.17 -13.39
CA MET A 269 5.69 0.43 -13.13
C MET A 269 4.49 1.38 -13.06
N THR A 270 4.63 2.52 -12.38
CA THR A 270 3.60 3.54 -12.26
C THR A 270 3.24 4.11 -13.63
N PHE A 271 4.20 4.47 -14.49
CA PHE A 271 3.90 4.88 -15.86
C PHE A 271 3.20 3.78 -16.68
N ALA A 272 3.59 2.52 -16.49
CA ALA A 272 2.96 1.38 -17.17
C ALA A 272 1.51 1.12 -16.75
N LEU A 273 1.02 1.74 -15.66
CA LEU A 273 -0.40 1.67 -15.27
C LEU A 273 -1.29 2.60 -16.11
N ALA A 274 -0.74 3.61 -16.81
CA ALA A 274 -1.55 4.58 -17.55
C ALA A 274 -2.56 3.94 -18.52
N PRO A 275 -2.18 2.95 -19.36
CA PRO A 275 -3.11 2.30 -20.29
C PRO A 275 -4.22 1.52 -19.57
N ILE A 276 -3.98 1.01 -18.36
CA ILE A 276 -5.00 0.29 -17.57
C ILE A 276 -6.17 1.21 -17.22
N GLY A 277 -5.91 2.52 -17.02
CA GLY A 277 -6.95 3.50 -16.78
C GLY A 277 -7.96 3.67 -17.91
N LEU A 278 -7.56 3.37 -19.14
CA LEU A 278 -8.44 3.40 -20.32
C LEU A 278 -9.35 2.17 -20.38
N LEU A 279 -8.91 1.05 -19.80
CA LEU A 279 -9.67 -0.21 -19.77
C LEU A 279 -10.61 -0.26 -18.56
N SER A 280 -10.12 0.14 -17.37
CA SER A 280 -10.87 0.04 -16.13
C SER A 280 -10.34 0.97 -15.05
N THR A 281 -11.18 1.93 -14.64
CA THR A 281 -10.85 2.83 -13.51
C THR A 281 -10.70 2.07 -12.20
N VAL A 282 -11.42 0.96 -12.01
CA VAL A 282 -11.30 0.12 -10.81
C VAL A 282 -10.00 -0.68 -10.82
N ALA A 283 -9.60 -1.25 -11.95
CA ALA A 283 -8.31 -1.93 -12.07
C ALA A 283 -7.16 -0.95 -11.82
N LEU A 284 -7.20 0.24 -12.42
CA LEU A 284 -6.22 1.30 -12.16
C LEU A 284 -6.16 1.65 -10.66
N HIS A 285 -7.32 1.83 -10.02
CA HIS A 285 -7.41 2.12 -8.59
C HIS A 285 -6.73 1.03 -7.74
N ARG A 286 -7.03 -0.24 -8.01
CA ARG A 286 -6.45 -1.38 -7.28
C ARG A 286 -4.93 -1.49 -7.50
N MET A 287 -4.47 -1.35 -8.74
CA MET A 287 -3.04 -1.45 -9.05
C MET A 287 -2.24 -0.28 -8.46
N THR A 288 -2.83 0.92 -8.45
CA THR A 288 -2.22 2.11 -7.84
C THR A 288 -1.90 1.88 -6.35
N PHE A 289 -2.77 1.19 -5.60
CA PHE A 289 -2.52 0.91 -4.18
C PHE A 289 -1.22 0.12 -3.91
N TYR A 290 -0.79 -0.73 -4.84
CA TYR A 290 0.43 -1.51 -4.68
C TYR A 290 1.71 -0.68 -4.86
N VAL A 291 1.69 0.30 -5.78
CA VAL A 291 2.87 1.13 -6.09
C VAL A 291 2.92 2.42 -5.27
N LEU A 292 1.77 2.94 -4.85
CA LEU A 292 1.64 4.23 -4.16
C LEU A 292 2.55 4.39 -2.93
N PRO A 293 2.77 3.39 -2.04
CA PRO A 293 3.70 3.55 -0.93
C PRO A 293 5.12 3.91 -1.39
N ALA A 294 5.58 3.31 -2.49
CA ALA A 294 6.87 3.59 -3.08
C ALA A 294 6.86 4.88 -3.93
N ASP A 295 5.74 5.25 -4.57
CA ASP A 295 5.60 6.55 -5.23
C ASP A 295 5.68 7.73 -4.23
N LEU A 296 5.12 7.56 -3.03
CA LEU A 296 5.24 8.53 -1.94
C LEU A 296 6.69 8.62 -1.43
N LEU A 297 7.41 7.49 -1.39
CA LEU A 297 8.85 7.48 -1.13
C LEU A 297 9.62 8.22 -2.24
N ILE A 298 9.27 8.02 -3.52
CA ILE A 298 9.82 8.77 -4.65
C ILE A 298 9.61 10.27 -4.45
N PHE A 299 8.43 10.69 -3.98
CA PHE A 299 8.12 12.10 -3.74
C PHE A 299 9.06 12.69 -2.68
N VAL A 300 9.19 12.03 -1.52
CA VAL A 300 10.10 12.48 -0.46
C VAL A 300 11.55 12.53 -0.95
N CYS A 301 12.01 11.48 -1.63
CA CYS A 301 13.38 11.40 -2.13
C CYS A 301 13.69 12.53 -3.13
N THR A 302 12.80 12.73 -4.10
CA THR A 302 12.98 13.72 -5.17
C THR A 302 13.07 15.14 -4.59
N VAL A 303 12.15 15.49 -3.69
CA VAL A 303 12.16 16.80 -3.02
C VAL A 303 13.45 17.03 -2.23
N MET A 304 13.93 16.03 -1.49
CA MET A 304 15.17 16.14 -0.72
C MET A 304 16.41 16.27 -1.61
N THR A 305 16.34 15.79 -2.85
CA THR A 305 17.46 15.85 -3.81
C THR A 305 17.43 17.10 -4.70
N LEU A 306 16.56 18.08 -4.47
CA LEU A 306 16.52 19.32 -5.28
C LEU A 306 17.85 20.11 -5.21
N PRO A 307 18.22 20.87 -6.28
CA PRO A 307 19.43 21.73 -6.35
C PRO A 307 19.32 22.96 -5.43
N ARG A 308 19.19 22.75 -4.12
CA ARG A 308 19.08 23.82 -3.14
C ARG A 308 19.91 23.50 -1.90
N PRO A 309 20.23 24.50 -1.07
CA PRO A 309 20.84 24.25 0.24
C PRO A 309 20.02 23.20 0.99
N GLN A 310 20.69 22.28 1.69
CA GLN A 310 20.02 21.15 2.34
C GLN A 310 18.90 21.59 3.31
N ALA A 311 19.08 22.74 3.98
CA ALA A 311 18.06 23.34 4.82
C ALA A 311 16.78 23.71 4.03
N LEU A 312 16.92 24.27 2.83
CA LEU A 312 15.82 24.66 1.96
C LEU A 312 15.16 23.42 1.33
N SER A 313 15.93 22.42 0.90
CA SER A 313 15.39 21.15 0.41
C SER A 313 14.55 20.43 1.47
N ARG A 314 14.90 20.58 2.75
CA ARG A 314 14.11 20.03 3.86
C ARG A 314 12.83 20.83 4.12
N GLN A 315 12.84 22.16 3.99
CA GLN A 315 11.61 22.96 4.08
C GLN A 315 10.60 22.58 2.99
N LEU A 316 11.08 22.20 1.80
CA LEU A 316 10.22 21.74 0.70
C LEU A 316 9.53 20.40 0.97
N LEU A 317 9.87 19.68 2.04
CA LEU A 317 9.10 18.52 2.50
C LEU A 317 7.66 18.88 2.90
N VAL A 318 7.34 20.17 3.05
CA VAL A 318 5.95 20.64 3.16
C VAL A 318 5.14 20.36 1.88
N LEU A 319 5.78 20.24 0.71
CA LEU A 319 5.09 20.00 -0.56
C LEU A 319 4.35 18.65 -0.61
N PRO A 320 4.98 17.49 -0.35
CA PRO A 320 4.25 16.23 -0.29
C PRO A 320 3.19 16.24 0.81
N ALA A 321 3.47 16.82 1.98
CA ALA A 321 2.47 16.95 3.04
C ALA A 321 1.26 17.80 2.61
N GLY A 322 1.49 18.93 1.96
CA GLY A 322 0.44 19.82 1.46
C GLY A 322 -0.40 19.17 0.36
N ALA A 323 0.23 18.47 -0.59
CA ALA A 323 -0.49 17.73 -1.63
C ALA A 323 -1.43 16.68 -1.03
N LEU A 324 -0.96 15.94 -0.03
CA LEU A 324 -1.75 14.91 0.65
C LEU A 324 -2.79 15.51 1.62
N LEU A 325 -2.56 16.71 2.17
CA LEU A 325 -3.56 17.45 2.92
C LEU A 325 -4.72 17.89 2.04
N VAL A 326 -4.42 18.50 0.88
CA VAL A 326 -5.42 18.93 -0.11
C VAL A 326 -6.23 17.73 -0.58
N TYR A 327 -5.56 16.60 -0.86
CA TYR A 327 -6.23 15.35 -1.17
C TYR A 327 -7.17 14.90 -0.05
N LEU A 328 -6.70 14.85 1.20
CA LEU A 328 -7.48 14.35 2.33
C LEU A 328 -8.72 15.22 2.58
N LEU A 329 -8.56 16.55 2.50
CA LEU A 329 -9.66 17.51 2.60
C LEU A 329 -10.66 17.30 1.46
N GLY A 330 -10.20 17.29 0.21
CA GLY A 330 -11.05 17.08 -0.96
C GLY A 330 -11.77 15.72 -0.91
N TRP A 331 -11.12 14.67 -0.42
CA TRP A 331 -11.75 13.37 -0.27
C TRP A 331 -12.85 13.38 0.80
N PHE A 332 -12.61 13.99 1.97
CA PHE A 332 -13.64 14.08 3.02
C PHE A 332 -14.81 15.00 2.66
N THR A 333 -14.60 16.02 1.82
CA THR A 333 -15.67 16.95 1.43
C THR A 333 -16.45 16.48 0.20
N LEU A 334 -15.79 15.84 -0.76
CA LEU A 334 -16.40 15.48 -2.05
C LEU A 334 -16.80 14.00 -2.15
N SER A 335 -16.22 13.10 -1.35
CA SER A 335 -16.48 11.67 -1.50
C SER A 335 -17.62 11.18 -0.62
N ARG A 336 -18.67 10.64 -1.26
CA ARG A 336 -19.77 9.92 -0.59
C ARG A 336 -19.27 8.77 0.30
N HIS A 337 -18.22 8.05 -0.12
CA HIS A 337 -17.63 6.96 0.65
C HIS A 337 -17.02 7.44 1.97
N SER A 338 -16.42 8.63 1.99
CA SER A 338 -15.88 9.18 3.22
C SER A 338 -16.99 9.47 4.24
N ALA A 339 -18.12 10.02 3.78
CA ALA A 339 -19.27 10.36 4.62
C ALA A 339 -19.96 9.12 5.18
N ILE A 340 -20.14 8.07 4.37
CA ILE A 340 -20.89 6.87 4.78
C ILE A 340 -20.02 5.89 5.57
N CYS A 341 -18.76 5.71 5.16
CA CYS A 341 -17.94 4.64 5.71
C CYS A 341 -16.98 5.12 6.81
N TYR A 342 -16.66 6.41 6.91
CA TYR A 342 -15.60 6.89 7.81
C TYR A 342 -16.06 7.96 8.81
N VAL A 343 -17.27 8.51 8.66
CA VAL A 343 -17.76 9.59 9.52
C VAL A 343 -19.11 9.21 10.14
N PRO A 344 -19.25 9.20 11.48
CA PRO A 344 -18.20 9.41 12.48
C PRO A 344 -17.15 8.27 12.47
N TYR A 345 -15.97 8.54 13.03
CA TYR A 345 -15.04 7.47 13.40
C TYR A 345 -15.52 6.90 14.74
N ASP A 346 -15.52 5.58 14.86
CA ASP A 346 -15.96 4.88 16.06
C ASP A 346 -14.95 3.77 16.43
N SER A 347 -14.83 3.47 17.72
CA SER A 347 -13.86 2.51 18.26
C SER A 347 -14.46 1.70 19.41
N PHE A 348 -14.04 0.45 19.51
CA PHE A 348 -14.33 -0.39 20.68
C PHE A 348 -13.63 0.09 21.97
N LEU A 349 -12.62 0.96 21.88
CA LEU A 349 -11.80 1.35 23.02
C LEU A 349 -12.03 2.77 23.55
N PHE A 350 -12.47 3.72 22.72
CA PHE A 350 -12.51 5.15 23.09
C PHE A 350 -13.58 5.94 22.35
#